data_AF-A0A7W0SRF8-F1
#
_entry.id   AF-A0A7W0SRF8-F1
#
_cell.length_a   1.000
_cell.length_b   1.000
_cell.length_c   1.000
_cell.angle_alpha   90.00
_cell.angle_beta   90.00
_cell.angle_gamma   90.00
#
_symmetry.space_group_name_H-M   'P 1'
#
loop_
_entity.id
_entity.type
_entity.pdbx_description
1 polymer ?
#
loop_
_entity_poly.entity_id
_entity_poly.type
_entity_poly.pdbx_seq_one_letter_code
_entity_poly.pdbx_strand_id
1 'polypeptide(L)'
;MKPPGTRYAAFAVGAIVLFSATLRFAVARSFDVPWIAPDEMIYGLVGQSLWESGTLTIRDAAVPYYSLLTPALVGLPLAASDLARGLAVAQALQALAMSLVAVPVYLWGTRIVGTRWALGAAVLAVLPPALWYGGLLMTEALFYPLVTASLLALARMLEQPTLERQGVFLLLTSAAAAVRLQALLLLPALLVAVGLYAWFGRSTTIVRRVAPVLGLVALATTALVAVYASGRSDLLGAYGELAQTTRASTGVPAQFA
;
A
#
# COMPACT_ATOMS: atom_id res chain seq x y z
N MET A 1 -5.00 32.23 -12.56
CA MET A 1 -4.11 31.86 -13.70
C MET A 1 -3.08 30.85 -13.20
N LYS A 2 -3.10 29.61 -13.72
CA LYS A 2 -2.08 28.58 -13.40
C LYS A 2 -0.76 29.03 -14.07
N PRO A 3 0.39 29.06 -13.37
CA PRO A 3 1.63 29.52 -13.99
C PRO A 3 1.97 28.65 -15.22
N PRO A 4 2.52 29.24 -16.29
CA PRO A 4 2.75 28.57 -17.59
C PRO A 4 3.62 27.30 -17.52
N GLY A 5 4.30 27.02 -16.39
CA GLY A 5 5.08 25.81 -16.15
C GLY A 5 4.30 24.56 -15.69
N THR A 6 3.01 24.67 -15.30
CA THR A 6 2.32 23.52 -14.67
C THR A 6 1.96 22.40 -15.66
N ARG A 7 1.72 22.73 -16.93
CA ARG A 7 1.44 21.71 -17.96
C ARG A 7 2.69 20.89 -18.27
N TYR A 8 3.82 21.56 -18.47
CA TYR A 8 5.11 20.92 -18.70
C TYR A 8 5.51 19.98 -17.56
N ALA A 9 5.29 20.38 -16.32
CA ALA A 9 5.63 19.54 -15.18
C ALA A 9 4.70 18.31 -15.05
N ALA A 10 3.41 18.44 -15.36
CA ALA A 10 2.50 17.30 -15.41
C ALA A 10 2.91 16.30 -16.51
N PHE A 11 3.27 16.80 -17.70
CA PHE A 11 3.81 15.96 -18.77
C PHE A 11 5.11 15.27 -18.37
N ALA A 12 6.01 15.97 -17.68
CA ALA A 12 7.27 15.41 -17.21
C ALA A 12 7.03 14.27 -16.20
N VAL A 13 6.14 14.44 -15.22
CA VAL A 13 5.78 13.36 -14.28
C VAL A 13 5.13 12.18 -15.01
N GLY A 14 4.21 12.46 -15.94
CA GLY A 14 3.60 11.42 -16.77
C GLY A 14 4.65 10.63 -17.56
N ALA A 15 5.63 11.32 -18.15
CA ALA A 15 6.74 10.69 -18.87
C ALA A 15 7.61 9.83 -17.94
N ILE A 16 7.92 10.30 -16.72
CA ILE A 16 8.65 9.52 -15.71
C ILE A 16 7.90 8.24 -15.37
N VAL A 17 6.59 8.34 -15.09
CA VAL A 17 5.74 7.18 -14.76
C VAL A 17 5.71 6.19 -15.93
N LEU A 18 5.43 6.66 -17.14
CA LEU A 18 5.31 5.80 -18.33
C LEU A 18 6.64 5.15 -18.71
N PHE A 19 7.74 5.91 -18.70
CA PHE A 19 9.06 5.36 -18.99
C PHE A 19 9.45 4.29 -17.97
N SER A 20 9.23 4.58 -16.68
CA SER A 20 9.55 3.64 -15.61
C SER A 20 8.66 2.39 -15.63
N ALA A 21 7.36 2.54 -15.91
CA ALA A 21 6.44 1.43 -16.07
C ALA A 21 6.81 0.56 -17.29
N THR A 22 7.17 1.18 -18.41
CA THR A 22 7.60 0.46 -19.63
C THR A 22 8.85 -0.36 -19.38
N LEU A 23 9.86 0.23 -18.72
CA LEU A 23 11.10 -0.47 -18.40
C LEU A 23 10.85 -1.66 -17.44
N ARG A 24 10.05 -1.44 -16.39
CA ARG A 24 9.66 -2.51 -15.45
C ARG A 24 8.87 -3.61 -16.12
N PHE A 25 7.95 -3.26 -17.02
CA PHE A 25 7.18 -4.22 -17.77
C PHE A 25 8.07 -5.04 -18.73
N ALA A 26 8.97 -4.39 -19.48
CA ALA A 26 9.90 -5.06 -20.37
C ALA A 26 10.79 -6.07 -19.62
N VAL A 27 11.23 -5.71 -18.41
CA VAL A 27 11.94 -6.61 -17.50
C VAL A 27 11.03 -7.74 -17.02
N ALA A 28 9.81 -7.46 -16.57
CA ALA A 28 8.89 -8.50 -16.11
C ALA A 28 8.55 -9.53 -17.21
N ARG A 29 8.52 -9.09 -18.47
CA ARG A 29 8.34 -9.95 -19.63
C ARG A 29 9.46 -10.95 -19.87
N SER A 30 10.63 -10.82 -19.23
CA SER A 30 11.67 -11.87 -19.27
C SER A 30 11.34 -13.06 -18.37
N PHE A 31 10.26 -12.99 -17.58
CA PHE A 31 9.80 -14.07 -16.71
C PHE A 31 8.46 -14.60 -17.24
N ASP A 32 8.49 -15.84 -17.76
CA ASP A 32 7.33 -16.51 -18.34
C ASP A 32 6.47 -17.26 -17.30
N VAL A 33 6.97 -17.37 -16.08
CA VAL A 33 6.34 -18.05 -14.94
C VAL A 33 6.59 -17.19 -13.69
N PRO A 34 5.66 -17.17 -12.71
CA PRO A 34 5.94 -16.64 -11.37
C PRO A 34 7.33 -17.01 -10.87
N TRP A 35 8.16 -16.00 -10.63
CA TRP A 35 9.57 -16.18 -10.27
C TRP A 35 9.75 -16.24 -8.75
N ILE A 36 8.97 -15.46 -8.01
CA ILE A 36 8.96 -15.41 -6.56
C ILE A 36 7.86 -16.33 -6.03
N ALA A 37 8.24 -17.58 -5.80
CA ALA A 37 7.39 -18.57 -5.14
C ALA A 37 7.59 -18.52 -3.60
N PRO A 38 6.54 -18.77 -2.79
CA PRO A 38 5.16 -19.07 -3.21
C PRO A 38 4.28 -17.83 -3.46
N ASP A 39 4.78 -16.63 -3.15
CA ASP A 39 3.97 -15.42 -3.04
C ASP A 39 3.20 -15.05 -4.31
N GLU A 40 3.85 -15.05 -5.48
CA GLU A 40 3.19 -14.73 -6.75
C GLU A 40 2.06 -15.71 -7.08
N MET A 41 2.25 -17.00 -6.76
CA MET A 41 1.21 -18.02 -6.93
C MET A 41 0.05 -17.80 -5.95
N ILE A 42 0.33 -17.47 -4.70
CA ILE A 42 -0.70 -17.19 -3.68
C ILE A 42 -1.56 -16.00 -4.14
N TYR A 43 -0.94 -14.88 -4.52
CA TYR A 43 -1.70 -13.70 -4.95
C TYR A 43 -2.48 -13.93 -6.24
N GLY A 44 -1.92 -14.68 -7.19
CA GLY A 44 -2.61 -15.05 -8.42
C GLY A 44 -3.83 -15.94 -8.18
N LEU A 45 -3.68 -17.02 -7.40
CA LEU A 45 -4.75 -17.99 -7.12
C LEU A 45 -5.87 -17.37 -6.25
N VAL A 46 -5.51 -16.64 -5.20
CA VAL A 46 -6.49 -15.89 -4.38
C VAL A 46 -7.19 -14.82 -5.22
N GLY A 47 -6.49 -14.22 -6.17
CA GLY A 47 -7.06 -13.25 -7.10
C GLY A 47 -8.11 -13.87 -8.01
N GLN A 48 -7.83 -15.04 -8.59
CA GLN A 48 -8.78 -15.77 -9.43
C GLN A 48 -10.03 -16.16 -8.63
N SER A 49 -9.89 -16.75 -7.44
CA SER A 49 -11.03 -17.10 -6.59
C SER A 49 -11.87 -15.87 -6.24
N LEU A 50 -11.24 -14.71 -5.99
CA LEU A 50 -11.96 -13.48 -5.68
C LEU A 50 -12.86 -13.04 -6.84
N TRP A 51 -12.41 -13.19 -8.09
CA TRP A 51 -13.18 -12.79 -9.27
C TRP A 51 -14.18 -13.85 -9.74
N GLU A 52 -13.92 -15.13 -9.49
CA GLU A 52 -14.80 -16.23 -9.90
C GLU A 52 -15.92 -16.49 -8.87
N SER A 53 -15.59 -16.49 -7.58
CA SER A 53 -16.52 -16.88 -6.49
C SER A 53 -16.72 -15.80 -5.43
N GLY A 54 -15.97 -14.69 -5.47
CA GLY A 54 -16.04 -13.65 -4.44
C GLY A 54 -15.37 -14.04 -3.12
N THR A 55 -14.59 -15.12 -3.09
CA THR A 55 -13.96 -15.66 -1.88
C THR A 55 -12.44 -15.53 -1.94
N LEU A 56 -11.80 -15.33 -0.78
CA LEU A 56 -10.34 -15.35 -0.64
C LEU A 56 -9.87 -16.75 -0.25
N THR A 57 -9.87 -17.67 -1.20
CA THR A 57 -9.59 -19.10 -0.98
C THR A 57 -8.57 -19.60 -1.99
N ILE A 58 -7.87 -20.68 -1.66
CA ILE A 58 -7.03 -21.41 -2.62
C ILE A 58 -7.56 -22.83 -2.68
N ARG A 59 -8.08 -23.24 -3.85
CA ARG A 59 -8.67 -24.59 -4.05
C ARG A 59 -9.71 -24.94 -2.97
N ASP A 60 -10.65 -24.02 -2.74
CA ASP A 60 -11.72 -24.10 -1.74
C ASP A 60 -11.25 -24.18 -0.27
N ALA A 61 -9.94 -24.15 -0.01
CA ALA A 61 -9.41 -24.03 1.33
C ALA A 61 -9.32 -22.56 1.74
N ALA A 62 -9.77 -22.26 2.96
CA ALA A 62 -9.54 -20.97 3.60
C ALA A 62 -8.04 -20.78 3.79
N VAL A 63 -7.54 -19.59 3.44
CA VAL A 63 -6.15 -19.21 3.65
C VAL A 63 -6.05 -18.04 4.62
N PRO A 64 -4.94 -17.91 5.37
CA PRO A 64 -4.69 -16.73 6.17
C PRO A 64 -4.77 -15.46 5.31
N TYR A 65 -5.11 -14.33 5.93
CA TYR A 65 -5.10 -13.05 5.23
C TYR A 65 -3.67 -12.69 4.79
N TYR A 66 -3.45 -12.60 3.48
CA TYR A 66 -2.19 -12.13 2.88
C TYR A 66 -2.31 -10.69 2.36
N SER A 67 -3.36 -10.43 1.58
CA SER A 67 -3.66 -9.14 0.93
C SER A 67 -5.07 -9.20 0.33
N LEU A 68 -5.73 -8.06 0.15
CA LEU A 68 -6.99 -7.94 -0.58
C LEU A 68 -6.80 -7.26 -1.93
N LEU A 69 -6.20 -6.06 -1.93
CA LEU A 69 -6.12 -5.23 -3.14
C LEU A 69 -5.15 -5.78 -4.19
N THR A 70 -4.07 -6.46 -3.76
CA THR A 70 -3.12 -7.04 -4.72
C THR A 70 -3.76 -8.20 -5.47
N PRO A 71 -4.34 -9.23 -4.81
CA PRO A 71 -5.15 -10.24 -5.47
C PRO A 71 -6.27 -9.68 -6.34
N ALA A 72 -6.98 -8.64 -5.89
CA ALA A 72 -8.02 -8.01 -6.69
C ALA A 72 -7.48 -7.41 -8.00
N LEU A 73 -6.32 -6.73 -7.94
CA LEU A 73 -5.69 -6.14 -9.12
C LEU A 73 -5.18 -7.19 -10.11
N VAL A 74 -4.45 -8.20 -9.62
CA VAL A 74 -3.81 -9.21 -10.49
C VAL A 74 -4.78 -10.32 -10.90
N GLY A 75 -5.78 -10.62 -10.08
CA GLY A 75 -6.77 -11.66 -10.32
C GLY A 75 -7.69 -11.34 -11.49
N LEU A 76 -8.05 -10.07 -11.69
CA LEU A 76 -8.97 -9.67 -12.76
C LEU A 76 -8.46 -10.09 -14.15
N PRO A 77 -7.23 -9.71 -14.58
CA PRO A 77 -6.73 -10.15 -15.88
C PRO A 77 -6.48 -11.66 -15.94
N LEU A 78 -6.12 -12.30 -14.82
CA LEU A 78 -5.91 -13.74 -14.75
C LEU A 78 -7.21 -14.56 -14.85
N ALA A 79 -8.35 -14.00 -14.44
CA ALA A 79 -9.67 -14.63 -14.58
C ALA A 79 -10.32 -14.29 -15.93
N ALA A 80 -10.05 -13.10 -16.48
CA ALA A 80 -10.70 -12.61 -17.69
C ALA A 80 -10.02 -13.03 -19.01
N SER A 81 -8.80 -13.60 -18.97
CA SER A 81 -8.04 -13.93 -20.18
C SER A 81 -7.21 -15.21 -20.04
N ASP A 82 -6.65 -15.69 -21.15
CA ASP A 82 -5.71 -16.82 -21.13
C ASP A 82 -4.50 -16.51 -20.24
N LEU A 83 -3.87 -17.55 -19.67
CA LEU A 83 -2.82 -17.36 -18.66
C LEU A 83 -1.67 -16.46 -19.14
N ALA A 84 -1.23 -16.60 -20.39
CA ALA A 84 -0.11 -15.82 -20.91
C ALA A 84 -0.48 -14.33 -21.04
N ARG A 85 -1.66 -14.03 -21.60
CA ARG A 85 -2.17 -12.65 -21.70
C ARG A 85 -2.50 -12.08 -20.33
N GLY A 86 -3.15 -12.85 -19.46
CA GLY A 86 -3.53 -12.43 -18.12
C GLY A 86 -2.32 -12.07 -17.28
N LEU A 87 -1.26 -12.90 -17.35
CA LEU A 87 0.01 -12.62 -16.70
C LEU A 87 0.64 -11.34 -17.26
N ALA A 88 0.72 -11.17 -18.58
CA ALA A 88 1.28 -9.97 -19.17
C ALA A 88 0.51 -8.69 -18.75
N VAL A 89 -0.83 -8.74 -18.70
CA VAL A 89 -1.63 -7.60 -18.24
C VAL A 89 -1.41 -7.34 -16.74
N ALA A 90 -1.38 -8.38 -15.90
CA ALA A 90 -1.08 -8.23 -14.48
C ALA A 90 0.30 -7.61 -14.24
N GLN A 91 1.33 -8.06 -14.95
CA GLN A 91 2.69 -7.51 -14.90
C GLN A 91 2.70 -6.03 -15.31
N ALA A 92 1.97 -5.66 -16.36
CA ALA A 92 1.85 -4.27 -16.79
C ALA A 92 1.14 -3.38 -15.76
N LEU A 93 0.06 -3.87 -15.14
CA LEU A 93 -0.67 -3.16 -14.09
C LEU A 93 0.19 -2.95 -12.85
N GLN A 94 0.96 -3.96 -12.42
CA GLN A 94 1.88 -3.86 -11.30
C GLN A 94 3.01 -2.85 -11.60
N ALA A 95 3.60 -2.94 -12.79
CA ALA A 95 4.66 -2.01 -13.22
C ALA A 95 4.16 -0.57 -13.24
N LEU A 96 2.94 -0.33 -13.71
CA LEU A 96 2.31 0.98 -13.68
C LEU A 96 2.01 1.43 -12.25
N ALA A 97 1.38 0.59 -11.44
CA ALA A 97 1.05 0.87 -10.05
C ALA A 97 2.29 1.33 -9.28
N MET A 98 3.38 0.56 -9.36
CA MET A 98 4.63 0.89 -8.68
C MET A 98 5.21 2.24 -9.15
N SER A 99 5.12 2.51 -10.45
CA SER A 99 5.64 3.74 -11.05
C SER A 99 4.84 4.99 -10.64
N LEU A 100 3.57 4.83 -10.23
CA LEU A 100 2.74 5.95 -9.78
C LEU A 100 3.28 6.64 -8.52
N VAL A 101 4.22 6.04 -7.79
CA VAL A 101 4.89 6.68 -6.64
C VAL A 101 5.55 8.02 -6.98
N ALA A 102 5.97 8.21 -8.24
CA ALA A 102 6.49 9.49 -8.72
C ALA A 102 5.49 10.64 -8.52
N VAL A 103 4.18 10.36 -8.57
CA VAL A 103 3.12 11.37 -8.44
C VAL A 103 3.06 11.95 -7.03
N PRO A 104 2.83 11.19 -5.94
CA PRO A 104 2.81 11.76 -4.60
C PRO A 104 4.18 12.35 -4.22
N VAL A 105 5.30 11.77 -4.66
CA VAL A 105 6.64 12.36 -4.40
C VAL A 105 6.78 13.73 -5.05
N TYR A 106 6.38 13.89 -6.31
CA TYR A 106 6.41 15.19 -6.99
C TYR A 106 5.47 16.20 -6.31
N LEU A 107 4.22 15.79 -6.03
CA LEU A 107 3.23 16.67 -5.39
C LEU A 107 3.66 17.12 -3.98
N TRP A 108 4.37 16.27 -3.25
CA TRP A 108 4.95 16.63 -1.97
C TRP A 108 6.16 17.54 -2.14
N GLY A 109 7.13 17.12 -2.98
CA GLY A 109 8.39 17.82 -3.19
C GLY A 109 8.20 19.24 -3.71
N THR A 110 7.21 19.47 -4.58
CA THR A 110 6.92 20.82 -5.12
C THR A 110 6.61 21.85 -4.04
N ARG A 111 6.11 21.42 -2.87
CA ARG A 111 5.82 22.28 -1.73
C ARG A 111 7.05 22.60 -0.87
N ILE A 112 8.09 21.78 -0.95
CA ILE A 112 9.27 21.87 -0.07
C ILE A 112 10.45 22.48 -0.82
N VAL A 113 10.76 21.96 -2.02
CA VAL A 113 12.01 22.26 -2.75
C VAL A 113 11.78 22.89 -4.13
N GLY A 114 10.52 23.15 -4.49
CA GLY A 114 10.12 23.71 -5.79
C GLY A 114 10.13 22.67 -6.94
N THR A 115 9.69 23.09 -8.13
CA THR A 115 9.39 22.17 -9.25
C THR A 115 10.57 21.37 -9.75
N ARG A 116 11.75 21.99 -9.93
CA ARG A 116 12.92 21.32 -10.53
C ARG A 116 13.44 20.19 -9.64
N TRP A 117 13.59 20.46 -8.34
CA TRP A 117 14.03 19.46 -7.37
C TRP A 117 12.95 18.41 -7.08
N ALA A 118 11.67 18.77 -7.15
CA ALA A 118 10.59 17.80 -7.04
C ALA A 118 10.57 16.79 -8.20
N LEU A 119 10.89 17.22 -9.43
CA LEU A 119 11.07 16.30 -10.57
C LEU A 119 12.27 15.38 -10.34
N GLY A 120 13.39 15.91 -9.83
CA GLY A 120 14.54 15.11 -9.44
C GLY A 120 14.17 14.06 -8.38
N ALA A 121 13.43 14.44 -7.34
CA ALA A 121 12.96 13.52 -6.32
C ALA A 121 12.01 12.44 -6.89
N ALA A 122 11.12 12.80 -7.82
CA ALA A 122 10.23 11.85 -8.48
C ALA A 122 11.00 10.83 -9.34
N VAL A 123 12.05 11.26 -10.04
CA VAL A 123 12.98 10.35 -10.74
C VAL A 123 13.68 9.44 -9.74
N LEU A 124 14.25 10.00 -8.68
CA LEU A 124 14.93 9.21 -7.64
C LEU A 124 14.00 8.21 -6.95
N ALA A 125 12.71 8.49 -6.82
CA ALA A 125 11.75 7.56 -6.22
C ALA A 125 11.48 6.32 -7.08
N VAL A 126 11.66 6.41 -8.40
CA VAL A 126 11.43 5.28 -9.32
C VAL A 126 12.72 4.55 -9.71
N LEU A 127 13.89 5.01 -9.25
CA LEU A 127 15.18 4.40 -9.56
C LEU A 127 15.63 3.23 -8.66
N PRO A 128 15.20 3.05 -7.39
CA PRO A 128 15.77 2.05 -6.51
C PRO A 128 15.76 0.65 -7.16
N PRO A 129 16.90 -0.07 -7.18
CA PRO A 129 17.00 -1.38 -7.83
C PRO A 129 16.03 -2.42 -7.26
N ALA A 130 15.69 -2.30 -5.98
CA ALA A 130 14.67 -3.13 -5.33
C ALA A 130 13.28 -3.05 -6.02
N LEU A 131 13.05 -2.03 -6.84
CA LEU A 131 11.82 -1.87 -7.64
C LEU A 131 11.84 -2.66 -8.95
N TRP A 132 12.87 -3.48 -9.20
CA TRP A 132 12.93 -4.43 -10.32
C TRP A 132 11.80 -5.45 -10.26
N TYR A 133 11.35 -5.80 -9.06
CA TYR A 133 10.17 -6.64 -8.82
C TYR A 133 8.84 -5.94 -9.09
N GLY A 134 8.85 -4.65 -9.48
CA GLY A 134 7.63 -3.88 -9.66
C GLY A 134 6.69 -4.41 -10.74
N GLY A 135 7.17 -5.25 -11.67
CA GLY A 135 6.31 -5.95 -12.64
C GLY A 135 5.99 -7.39 -12.27
N LEU A 136 6.43 -7.90 -11.12
CA LEU A 136 6.03 -9.21 -10.60
C LEU A 136 4.74 -9.08 -9.78
N LEU A 137 4.07 -10.21 -9.51
CA LEU A 137 2.78 -10.22 -8.81
C LEU A 137 2.97 -10.05 -7.31
N MET A 138 3.50 -8.90 -6.90
CA MET A 138 3.92 -8.60 -5.53
C MET A 138 3.07 -7.51 -4.90
N THR A 139 2.98 -7.52 -3.56
CA THR A 139 2.22 -6.51 -2.81
C THR A 139 2.94 -5.16 -2.76
N GLU A 140 4.27 -5.14 -2.90
CA GLU A 140 5.11 -3.94 -2.93
C GLU A 140 4.66 -2.92 -3.98
N ALA A 141 4.21 -3.41 -5.14
CA ALA A 141 3.83 -2.59 -6.28
C ALA A 141 2.68 -1.61 -5.97
N LEU A 142 1.71 -2.04 -5.16
CA LEU A 142 0.66 -1.16 -4.64
C LEU A 142 1.04 -0.52 -3.30
N PHE A 143 1.79 -1.22 -2.46
CA PHE A 143 2.10 -0.75 -1.11
C PHE A 143 2.96 0.52 -1.12
N TYR A 144 4.01 0.57 -1.95
CA TYR A 144 4.92 1.70 -2.03
C TYR A 144 4.24 3.04 -2.41
N PRO A 145 3.48 3.13 -3.52
CA PRO A 145 2.78 4.37 -3.85
C PRO A 145 1.69 4.72 -2.85
N LEU A 146 0.95 3.74 -2.31
CA LEU A 146 -0.12 4.00 -1.34
C LEU A 146 0.43 4.54 -0.01
N VAL A 147 1.49 3.95 0.54
CA VAL A 147 2.14 4.47 1.76
C VAL A 147 2.68 5.88 1.52
N THR A 148 3.31 6.11 0.37
CA THR A 148 3.83 7.45 0.02
C THR A 148 2.70 8.48 -0.12
N ALA A 149 1.58 8.10 -0.72
CA ALA A 149 0.39 8.93 -0.81
C ALA A 149 -0.26 9.19 0.56
N SER A 150 -0.31 8.18 1.44
CA SER A 150 -0.79 8.32 2.82
C SER A 150 0.07 9.30 3.62
N LEU A 151 1.40 9.25 3.48
CA LEU A 151 2.30 10.21 4.14
C LEU A 151 2.10 11.63 3.61
N LEU A 152 1.94 11.80 2.29
CA LEU A 152 1.56 13.09 1.71
C LEU A 152 0.21 13.56 2.28
N ALA A 153 -0.80 12.70 2.35
CA ALA A 153 -2.10 13.04 2.91
C ALA A 153 -2.03 13.41 4.39
N LEU A 154 -1.21 12.71 5.18
CA LEU A 154 -0.92 13.05 6.58
C LEU A 154 -0.32 14.46 6.69
N ALA A 155 0.72 14.75 5.90
CA ALA A 155 1.32 16.09 5.85
C ALA A 155 0.28 17.15 5.44
N ARG A 156 -0.57 16.85 4.45
CA ARG A 156 -1.67 17.74 4.03
C ARG A 156 -2.66 18.03 5.14
N MET A 157 -3.05 17.00 5.88
CA MET A 157 -3.99 17.09 6.97
C MET A 157 -3.42 17.92 8.12
N LEU A 158 -2.14 17.76 8.46
CA LEU A 158 -1.52 18.57 9.52
C LEU A 158 -1.44 20.05 9.15
N GLU A 159 -1.10 20.38 7.90
CA GLU A 159 -1.05 21.77 7.45
C GLU A 159 -2.43 22.45 7.43
N GLN A 160 -3.47 21.75 6.99
CA GLN A 160 -4.86 22.26 7.09
C GLN A 160 -5.78 21.11 7.48
N PRO A 161 -6.16 21.00 8.77
CA PRO A 161 -6.89 19.85 9.32
C PRO A 161 -8.39 19.92 9.00
N THR A 162 -8.74 19.75 7.73
CA THR A 162 -10.13 19.63 7.28
C THR A 162 -10.62 18.18 7.37
N LEU A 163 -11.93 17.97 7.49
CA LEU A 163 -12.54 16.62 7.52
C LEU A 163 -12.25 15.84 6.22
N GLU A 164 -12.27 16.54 5.07
CA GLU A 164 -11.91 15.94 3.78
C GLU A 164 -10.51 15.32 3.81
N ARG A 165 -9.51 16.05 4.34
CA ARG A 165 -8.12 15.56 4.38
C ARG A 165 -7.92 14.45 5.41
N GLN A 166 -8.65 14.51 6.52
CA GLN A 166 -8.74 13.41 7.48
C GLN A 166 -9.30 12.16 6.79
N GLY A 167 -10.38 12.31 6.03
CA GLY A 167 -10.97 11.23 5.23
C GLY A 167 -10.01 10.67 4.17
N VAL A 168 -9.31 11.52 3.42
CA VAL A 168 -8.32 11.09 2.41
C VAL A 168 -7.16 10.33 3.06
N PHE A 169 -6.63 10.82 4.19
CA PHE A 169 -5.57 10.11 4.93
C PHE A 169 -6.04 8.72 5.39
N LEU A 170 -7.24 8.62 5.96
CA LEU A 170 -7.82 7.36 6.39
C LEU A 170 -8.07 6.42 5.22
N LEU A 171 -8.64 6.93 4.12
CA LEU A 171 -8.91 6.13 2.92
C LEU A 171 -7.62 5.53 2.36
N LEU A 172 -6.57 6.34 2.20
CA LEU A 172 -5.28 5.86 1.69
C LEU A 172 -4.58 4.91 2.66
N THR A 173 -4.68 5.16 3.97
CA THR A 173 -4.13 4.27 5.01
C THR A 173 -4.86 2.94 5.01
N SER A 174 -6.20 2.93 4.92
CA SER A 174 -7.01 1.72 4.82
C SER A 174 -6.74 0.97 3.52
N ALA A 175 -6.59 1.67 2.39
CA ALA A 175 -6.19 1.06 1.13
C ALA A 175 -4.79 0.40 1.26
N ALA A 176 -3.81 1.10 1.85
CA ALA A 176 -2.49 0.53 2.10
C ALA A 176 -2.56 -0.68 3.04
N ALA A 177 -3.40 -0.64 4.08
CA ALA A 177 -3.64 -1.75 5.00
C ALA A 177 -4.28 -2.96 4.31
N ALA A 178 -5.17 -2.70 3.34
CA ALA A 178 -5.77 -3.73 2.49
C ALA A 178 -4.79 -4.32 1.47
N VAL A 179 -3.63 -3.69 1.24
CA VAL A 179 -2.48 -4.31 0.56
C VAL A 179 -1.67 -5.14 1.56
N ARG A 180 -1.24 -4.51 2.67
CA ARG A 180 -0.49 -5.13 3.76
C ARG A 180 -0.86 -4.49 5.09
N LEU A 181 -1.22 -5.31 6.09
CA LEU A 181 -1.58 -4.83 7.43
C LEU A 181 -0.47 -4.01 8.12
N GLN A 182 0.79 -4.17 7.70
CA GLN A 182 1.92 -3.35 8.14
C GLN A 182 1.70 -1.84 7.94
N ALA A 183 0.86 -1.41 6.98
CA ALA A 183 0.50 0.00 6.82
C ALA A 183 -0.24 0.59 8.02
N LEU A 184 -0.80 -0.23 8.93
CA LEU A 184 -1.37 0.25 10.19
C LEU A 184 -0.33 0.96 11.08
N LEU A 185 0.98 0.79 10.82
CA LEU A 185 2.04 1.61 11.42
C LEU A 185 1.90 3.11 11.10
N LEU A 186 1.10 3.50 10.11
CA LEU A 186 0.75 4.90 9.86
C LEU A 186 -0.10 5.50 10.98
N LEU A 187 -0.80 4.69 11.78
CA LEU A 187 -1.60 5.15 12.92
C LEU A 187 -0.74 5.65 14.09
N PRO A 188 0.27 4.90 14.60
CA PRO A 188 1.23 5.47 15.55
C PRO A 188 2.06 6.60 14.92
N ALA A 189 2.39 6.54 13.63
CA ALA A 189 3.05 7.65 12.95
C ALA A 189 2.21 8.94 12.96
N LEU A 190 0.88 8.83 12.81
CA LEU A 190 -0.05 9.95 12.99
C LEU A 190 0.08 10.57 14.39
N LEU A 191 0.09 9.74 15.45
CA LEU A 191 0.21 10.22 16.83
C LEU A 191 1.54 10.98 17.04
N VAL A 192 2.64 10.39 16.57
CA VAL A 192 3.97 11.02 16.64
C VAL A 192 3.98 12.33 15.85
N ALA A 193 3.44 12.35 14.63
CA ALA A 193 3.42 13.55 13.79
C ALA A 193 2.57 14.67 14.39
N VAL A 194 1.40 14.36 14.97
CA VAL A 194 0.56 15.33 15.69
C VAL A 194 1.29 15.86 16.93
N GLY A 195 1.95 14.98 17.69
CA GLY A 195 2.75 15.36 18.86
C GLY A 195 3.90 16.30 18.51
N LEU A 196 4.66 15.98 17.47
CA LEU A 196 5.74 16.83 16.96
C LEU A 196 5.19 18.16 16.45
N TYR A 197 4.08 18.17 15.72
CA TYR A 197 3.46 19.41 15.22
C TYR A 197 3.00 20.31 16.37
N ALA A 198 2.38 19.74 17.41
CA ALA A 198 1.96 20.48 18.60
C ALA A 198 3.16 21.02 19.39
N TRP A 199 4.24 20.23 19.50
CA TRP A 199 5.48 20.59 20.18
C TRP A 199 6.18 21.77 19.50
N PHE A 200 6.47 21.66 18.21
CA PHE A 200 7.11 22.73 17.44
C PHE A 200 6.22 23.98 17.32
N GLY A 201 4.90 23.80 17.20
CA GLY A 201 3.94 24.89 17.15
C GLY A 201 3.60 25.50 18.52
N ARG A 202 4.11 24.94 19.62
CA ARG A 202 3.78 25.31 21.03
C ARG A 202 2.28 25.49 21.26
N SER A 203 1.45 24.68 20.59
CA SER A 203 0.00 24.81 20.60
C SER A 203 -0.67 23.45 20.46
N THR A 204 -1.60 23.16 21.37
CA THR A 204 -2.41 21.94 21.35
C THR A 204 -3.66 22.06 20.47
N THR A 205 -3.84 23.20 19.80
CA THR A 205 -5.00 23.44 18.91
C THR A 205 -5.10 22.38 17.82
N ILE A 206 -3.97 21.88 17.31
CA ILE A 206 -3.95 20.82 16.29
C ILE A 206 -4.65 19.55 16.77
N VAL A 207 -4.45 19.16 18.04
CA VAL A 207 -5.05 17.94 18.64
C VAL A 207 -6.57 18.01 18.58
N ARG A 208 -7.16 19.17 18.91
CA ARG A 208 -8.61 19.37 18.81
C ARG A 208 -9.12 19.31 17.38
N ARG A 209 -8.33 19.81 16.41
CA ARG A 209 -8.73 19.83 14.99
C ARG A 209 -8.67 18.45 14.32
N VAL A 210 -7.75 17.59 14.78
CA VAL A 210 -7.64 16.19 14.33
C VAL A 210 -8.36 15.20 15.25
N ALA A 211 -9.12 15.69 16.24
CA ALA A 211 -9.89 14.84 17.15
C ALA A 211 -10.85 13.87 16.43
N PRO A 212 -11.50 14.22 15.29
CA PRO A 212 -12.36 13.27 14.58
C PRO A 212 -11.61 12.04 14.08
N VAL A 213 -10.46 12.23 13.40
CA VAL A 213 -9.63 11.10 12.94
C VAL A 213 -9.08 10.29 14.11
N LEU A 214 -8.62 10.94 15.18
CA LEU A 214 -8.12 10.24 16.37
C LEU A 214 -9.22 9.44 17.06
N GLY A 215 -10.42 10.00 17.19
CA GLY A 215 -11.56 9.32 17.77
C GLY A 215 -12.00 8.12 16.94
N LEU A 216 -12.04 8.24 15.61
CA LEU A 216 -12.38 7.13 14.73
C LEU A 216 -11.32 6.01 14.77
N VAL A 217 -10.03 6.38 14.76
CA VAL A 217 -8.93 5.41 14.89
C VAL A 217 -8.99 4.69 16.24
N ALA A 218 -9.23 5.43 17.33
CA ALA A 218 -9.39 4.84 18.66
C ALA A 218 -10.59 3.89 18.70
N LEU A 219 -11.74 4.29 18.16
CA LEU A 219 -12.95 3.47 18.09
C LEU A 219 -12.73 2.20 17.26
N ALA A 220 -12.10 2.31 16.09
CA ALA A 220 -11.80 1.16 15.23
C ALA A 220 -10.83 0.19 15.92
N THR A 221 -9.81 0.72 16.60
CA THR A 221 -8.83 -0.09 17.34
C THR A 221 -9.48 -0.80 18.52
N THR A 222 -10.32 -0.12 19.31
CA THR A 222 -11.03 -0.74 20.44
C THR A 222 -12.04 -1.78 19.98
N ALA A 223 -12.77 -1.51 18.89
CA ALA A 223 -13.66 -2.50 18.29
C ALA A 223 -12.88 -3.75 17.84
N LEU A 224 -11.74 -3.58 17.17
CA LEU A 224 -10.90 -4.70 16.73
C LEU A 224 -10.38 -5.53 17.92
N VAL A 225 -9.91 -4.87 18.97
CA VAL A 225 -9.45 -5.53 20.21
C VAL A 225 -10.60 -6.28 20.89
N ALA A 226 -11.80 -5.71 20.93
CA ALA A 226 -12.97 -6.36 21.52
C ALA A 226 -13.39 -7.62 20.72
N VAL A 227 -13.34 -7.56 19.38
CA VAL A 227 -13.61 -8.73 18.54
C VAL A 227 -12.54 -9.80 18.78
N TYR A 228 -11.25 -9.43 18.80
CA TYR A 228 -10.16 -10.37 19.09
C TYR A 228 -10.32 -11.04 20.47
N ALA A 229 -10.63 -10.25 21.50
CA ALA A 229 -10.85 -10.75 22.86
C ALA A 229 -12.08 -11.66 22.99
N SER A 230 -13.06 -11.55 22.09
CA SER A 230 -14.27 -12.38 22.09
C SER A 230 -14.05 -13.83 21.62
N GLY A 231 -12.79 -14.21 21.29
CA GLY A 231 -12.46 -15.55 20.79
C GLY A 231 -12.94 -15.81 19.35
N ARG A 232 -13.55 -14.81 18.71
CA ARG A 232 -13.91 -14.81 17.30
C ARG A 232 -12.68 -14.39 16.47
N SER A 233 -11.86 -15.39 16.14
CA SER A 233 -11.07 -15.51 14.90
C SER A 233 -9.63 -14.98 14.79
N ASP A 234 -8.97 -15.63 13.84
CA ASP A 234 -7.70 -15.44 13.13
C ASP A 234 -7.62 -14.08 12.37
N LEU A 235 -7.96 -12.97 13.05
CA LEU A 235 -8.14 -11.64 12.45
C LEU A 235 -6.87 -11.04 11.83
N LEU A 236 -5.71 -11.51 12.27
CA LEU A 236 -4.42 -11.03 11.80
C LEU A 236 -3.88 -11.87 10.64
N GLY A 237 -4.52 -13.00 10.32
CA GLY A 237 -4.02 -13.96 9.33
C GLY A 237 -2.56 -14.33 9.59
N ALA A 238 -1.73 -14.32 8.56
CA ALA A 238 -0.30 -14.61 8.66
C ALA A 238 0.47 -13.65 9.59
N TYR A 239 -0.09 -12.48 9.93
CA TYR A 239 0.51 -11.53 10.87
C TYR A 239 0.19 -11.85 12.34
N GLY A 240 -0.63 -12.87 12.61
CA GLY A 240 -0.94 -13.34 13.96
C GLY A 240 0.27 -13.91 14.69
N GLU A 241 1.23 -14.50 13.96
CA GLU A 241 2.46 -15.04 14.55
C GLU A 241 3.33 -13.96 15.22
N LEU A 242 3.34 -12.74 14.67
CA LEU A 242 4.03 -11.58 15.25
C LEU A 242 3.34 -11.06 16.52
N ALA A 243 2.05 -11.31 16.69
CA ALA A 243 1.32 -10.98 17.91
C ALA A 243 1.46 -12.07 18.99
N GLN A 244 1.89 -13.28 18.62
CA GLN A 244 2.06 -14.43 19.51
C GLN A 244 3.44 -14.51 20.18
N THR A 245 4.28 -13.47 20.10
CA THR A 245 5.63 -13.40 20.73
C THR A 245 5.63 -13.38 22.28
N THR A 246 4.73 -14.14 22.93
CA THR A 246 4.79 -14.45 24.37
C THR A 246 4.55 -15.93 24.70
N ARG A 247 4.58 -16.87 23.74
CA ARG A 247 4.76 -18.31 24.04
C ARG A 247 5.63 -19.03 23.01
N ALA A 248 6.88 -18.58 22.88
CA ALA A 248 7.93 -19.39 22.28
C ALA A 248 8.95 -19.77 23.36
N SER A 249 8.60 -20.77 24.17
CA SER A 249 9.59 -21.59 24.88
C SER A 249 9.08 -23.02 24.94
N THR A 250 9.82 -23.92 24.29
CA THR A 250 9.57 -25.37 24.08
C THR A 250 8.48 -25.64 23.03
N GLY A 251 8.64 -26.36 21.93
CA GLY A 251 9.69 -27.23 21.40
C GLY A 251 8.99 -28.22 20.47
N VAL A 252 9.41 -28.30 19.19
CA VAL A 252 9.02 -29.29 18.15
C VAL A 252 7.56 -29.26 17.67
N PRO A 253 7.28 -29.11 16.35
CA PRO A 253 5.93 -29.24 15.81
C PRO A 253 5.45 -30.70 15.84
N ALA A 254 4.30 -30.94 16.48
CA ALA A 254 3.61 -32.23 16.58
C ALA A 254 2.90 -32.63 15.27
N GLN A 255 3.60 -32.58 14.14
CA GLN A 255 3.15 -33.14 12.86
C GLN A 255 3.98 -34.37 12.43
N PHE A 256 4.85 -34.87 13.30
CA PHE A 256 5.65 -36.08 13.09
C PHE A 256 5.64 -37.03 14.30
N ALA A 257 4.52 -37.10 15.03
CA ALA A 257 4.30 -38.13 16.05
C ALA A 257 2.99 -38.88 15.78
#